data_AF-A0A212FK71-F1
#
_entry.id   AF-A0A212FK71-F1
#
_cell.length_a   1.000
_cell.length_b   1.000
_cell.length_c   1.000
_cell.angle_alpha   90.00
_cell.angle_beta   90.00
_cell.angle_gamma   90.00
#
_symmetry.space_group_name_H-M   'P 1'
#
loop_
_entity.id
_entity.type
_entity.pdbx_description
1 polymer ?
#
loop_
_entity_poly.entity_id
_entity_poly.type
_entity_poly.pdbx_seq_one_letter_code
_entity_poly.pdbx_strand_id
1 'polypeptide(L)'
;MPILVKDYTWIQTPTNISIRVPLDPVYRENVDMFTADCYIKAHFSPYLLELFLLHDVNIEKSKCVVNKNMISMDLEEKKAIRQRVLQESQEKAKKEAEERTIKKNELDRFTVQRAMDIDSQQHALMDSRRDDERQKAMSELEKWKERSHQENDFYNGNMLVNNKQSGVKIVELPDSDTESKDKAKDVAPPLSKRHLTPKTPPKTVVKSEYVDKKKQETATRVLPKLRQMMQLEITHTKRTFPTPSRESTAQEEEAWLKNITLARRATGFVSEDLRPEEQDPQWCKEKGDEFFRCGNFLGAISAYTHGITLSEKLPSLYANRAAAHFALGNFNKCANDSSTALDLMKPACEGNRQSRAKCIARRAAALARMGYLNKAIDEMKAASKLMPEDEKIKKDIHNMERAWEQNPDSD
;
A
#
# COMPACT_ATOMS: atom_id res chain seq x y z
N MET A 1 23.27 -27.46 -52.09
CA MET A 1 22.78 -26.38 -51.22
C MET A 1 21.59 -25.75 -51.92
N PRO A 2 20.40 -25.70 -51.30
CA PRO A 2 19.23 -25.10 -51.94
C PRO A 2 19.43 -23.59 -52.09
N ILE A 3 18.96 -23.03 -53.20
CA ILE A 3 19.03 -21.61 -53.52
C ILE A 3 17.83 -20.91 -52.87
N LEU A 4 18.08 -19.96 -51.97
CA LEU A 4 17.01 -19.23 -51.29
C LEU A 4 16.36 -18.23 -52.24
N VAL A 5 15.04 -18.36 -52.43
CA VAL A 5 14.25 -17.45 -53.26
C VAL A 5 14.01 -16.15 -52.49
N LYS A 6 14.52 -15.04 -52.99
CA LYS A 6 14.29 -13.69 -52.44
C LYS A 6 13.28 -12.87 -53.24
N ASP A 7 12.99 -13.32 -54.46
CA ASP A 7 12.09 -12.64 -55.37
C ASP A 7 10.66 -13.11 -55.09
N TYR A 8 10.00 -12.51 -54.11
CA TYR A 8 8.57 -12.69 -53.86
C TYR A 8 7.90 -11.35 -53.69
N THR A 9 6.64 -11.26 -54.11
CA THR A 9 5.80 -10.09 -53.90
C THR A 9 4.70 -10.45 -52.94
N TRP A 10 4.42 -9.60 -51.96
CA TRP A 10 3.33 -9.84 -51.01
C TRP A 10 2.47 -8.59 -50.89
N ILE A 11 1.19 -8.80 -50.64
CA ILE A 11 0.21 -7.76 -50.37
C ILE A 11 -0.54 -8.19 -49.13
N GLN A 12 -0.70 -7.27 -48.18
CA GLN A 12 -1.51 -7.49 -47.00
C GLN A 12 -2.73 -6.59 -47.02
N THR A 13 -3.88 -7.21 -46.90
CA THR A 13 -5.17 -6.58 -46.62
C THR A 13 -5.47 -6.73 -45.12
N PRO A 14 -6.46 -6.02 -44.57
CA PRO A 14 -6.78 -6.07 -43.13
C PRO A 14 -7.13 -7.45 -42.58
N THR A 15 -7.47 -8.40 -43.46
CA THR A 15 -7.92 -9.76 -43.13
C THR A 15 -7.04 -10.84 -43.78
N ASN A 16 -6.43 -10.56 -44.94
CA ASN A 16 -5.74 -11.57 -45.73
C ASN A 16 -4.33 -11.12 -46.16
N ILE A 17 -3.37 -12.04 -46.16
CA ILE A 17 -2.04 -11.86 -46.74
C ILE A 17 -1.97 -12.67 -48.03
N SER A 18 -1.71 -12.00 -49.16
CA SER A 18 -1.51 -12.62 -50.46
C SER A 18 -0.02 -12.61 -50.82
N ILE A 19 0.61 -13.77 -50.88
CA ILE A 19 2.03 -13.93 -51.22
C ILE A 19 2.14 -14.57 -52.60
N ARG A 20 2.91 -13.94 -53.48
CA ARG A 20 3.13 -14.34 -54.88
C ARG A 20 4.60 -14.60 -55.12
N VAL A 21 4.91 -15.84 -55.48
CA VAL A 21 6.27 -16.32 -55.71
C VAL A 21 6.35 -16.75 -57.18
N PRO A 22 7.18 -16.10 -58.01
CA PRO A 22 7.37 -16.50 -59.41
C PRO A 22 7.96 -17.91 -59.46
N LEU A 23 7.44 -18.75 -60.35
CA LEU A 23 7.94 -20.09 -60.63
C LEU A 23 8.35 -20.18 -62.09
N ASP A 24 9.54 -20.72 -62.32
CA ASP A 24 9.96 -21.09 -63.68
C ASP A 24 9.21 -22.35 -64.14
N PRO A 25 8.77 -22.40 -65.41
CA PRO A 25 7.88 -23.44 -65.93
C PRO A 25 8.49 -24.86 -65.94
N VAL A 26 9.78 -24.99 -65.64
CA VAL A 26 10.54 -26.24 -65.59
C VAL A 26 10.30 -27.03 -64.29
N TYR A 27 9.91 -26.37 -63.20
CA TYR A 27 9.89 -26.97 -61.85
C TYR A 27 8.51 -27.44 -61.38
N ARG A 28 7.62 -27.75 -62.33
CA ARG A 28 6.18 -27.90 -62.11
C ARG A 28 5.75 -29.17 -61.36
N GLU A 29 6.57 -30.21 -61.39
CA GLU A 29 6.21 -31.55 -60.91
C GLU A 29 6.71 -31.87 -59.49
N ASN A 30 7.62 -31.05 -58.93
CA ASN A 30 8.30 -31.32 -57.65
C ASN A 30 8.23 -30.12 -56.68
N VAL A 31 7.04 -29.54 -56.48
CA VAL A 31 6.83 -28.46 -55.50
C VAL A 31 6.26 -29.05 -54.21
N ASP A 32 7.11 -29.15 -53.18
CA ASP A 32 6.69 -29.53 -51.83
C ASP A 32 6.39 -28.27 -51.02
N MET A 33 5.17 -28.16 -50.49
CA MET A 33 4.77 -27.02 -49.67
C MET A 33 4.34 -27.47 -48.28
N PHE A 34 4.88 -26.79 -47.27
CA PHE A 34 4.56 -26.96 -45.88
C PHE A 34 4.06 -25.63 -45.29
N THR A 35 2.91 -25.68 -44.63
CA THR A 35 2.28 -24.51 -43.99
C THR A 35 1.94 -24.84 -42.54
N ALA A 36 2.37 -23.99 -41.62
CA ALA A 36 2.04 -23.99 -40.20
C ALA A 36 1.52 -22.60 -39.79
N ASP A 37 1.08 -22.45 -38.53
CA ASP A 37 0.40 -21.23 -38.06
C ASP A 37 1.20 -19.94 -38.32
N CYS A 38 2.52 -19.97 -38.15
CA CYS A 38 3.41 -18.82 -38.32
C CYS A 38 4.57 -19.07 -39.29
N TYR A 39 4.53 -20.18 -40.05
CA TYR A 39 5.65 -20.63 -40.87
C TYR A 39 5.19 -21.23 -42.19
N ILE A 40 5.80 -20.79 -43.28
CA ILE A 40 5.57 -21.32 -44.61
C ILE A 40 6.91 -21.71 -45.23
N LYS A 41 6.96 -22.93 -45.76
CA LYS A 41 8.10 -23.45 -46.49
C LYS A 41 7.64 -24.00 -47.83
N ALA A 42 8.23 -23.55 -48.92
CA ALA A 42 8.00 -24.11 -50.24
C ALA A 42 9.34 -24.54 -50.84
N HIS A 43 9.44 -25.80 -51.24
CA HIS A 43 10.64 -26.41 -51.78
C HIS A 43 10.39 -26.85 -53.22
N PHE A 44 11.23 -26.40 -54.14
CA PHE A 44 11.18 -26.80 -55.54
C PHE A 44 12.60 -26.82 -56.10
N SER A 45 13.19 -28.02 -56.23
CA SER A 45 14.63 -28.19 -56.50
C SER A 45 15.10 -27.41 -57.75
N PRO A 46 16.16 -26.57 -57.67
CA PRO A 46 17.11 -26.39 -56.56
C PRO A 46 16.73 -25.30 -55.52
N TYR A 47 15.54 -24.72 -55.59
CA TYR A 47 15.11 -23.56 -54.82
C TYR A 47 14.36 -23.90 -53.51
N LEU A 48 14.51 -23.03 -52.52
CA LEU A 48 13.79 -23.08 -51.25
C LEU A 48 13.28 -21.69 -50.87
N LEU A 49 12.01 -21.60 -50.53
CA LEU A 49 11.38 -20.44 -49.93
C LEU A 49 11.05 -20.74 -48.48
N GLU A 50 11.45 -19.84 -47.60
CA GLU A 50 11.17 -19.91 -46.17
C GLU A 50 10.62 -18.55 -45.71
N LEU A 51 9.42 -18.56 -45.12
CA LEU A 51 8.71 -17.36 -44.69
C LEU A 51 8.23 -17.53 -43.25
N PHE A 52 8.60 -16.58 -42.41
CA PHE A 52 8.11 -16.46 -41.03
C PHE A 52 7.05 -15.36 -40.98
N LEU A 53 5.84 -15.74 -40.62
CA LEU A 53 4.72 -14.81 -40.50
C LEU A 53 4.73 -14.20 -39.10
N LEU A 54 4.49 -12.88 -39.02
CA LEU A 54 4.38 -12.18 -37.74
C LEU A 54 3.13 -12.59 -36.95
N HIS A 55 2.12 -13.12 -37.63
CA HIS A 55 0.80 -13.42 -37.06
C HIS A 55 0.32 -14.81 -37.46
N ASP A 56 -0.41 -15.45 -36.56
CA ASP A 56 -1.00 -16.76 -36.80
C ASP A 56 -2.07 -16.71 -37.89
N VAL A 57 -1.90 -17.57 -38.88
CA VAL A 57 -2.80 -17.73 -40.01
C VAL A 57 -3.74 -18.92 -39.80
N ASN A 58 -4.98 -18.80 -40.26
CA ASN A 58 -5.91 -19.91 -40.27
C ASN A 58 -5.68 -20.81 -41.48
N ILE A 59 -5.01 -21.95 -41.26
CA ILE A 59 -4.66 -22.93 -42.30
C ILE A 59 -5.91 -23.44 -43.05
N GLU A 60 -7.05 -23.63 -42.37
CA GLU A 60 -8.27 -24.20 -42.97
C GLU A 60 -8.94 -23.28 -44.00
N LYS A 61 -8.81 -21.97 -43.80
CA LYS A 61 -9.41 -20.95 -44.69
C LYS A 61 -8.43 -20.39 -45.70
N SER A 62 -7.15 -20.67 -45.50
CA SER A 62 -6.08 -20.22 -46.38
C SER A 62 -6.05 -21.06 -47.64
N LYS A 63 -5.90 -20.41 -48.79
CA LYS A 63 -5.85 -21.07 -50.10
C LYS A 63 -4.47 -20.89 -50.69
N CYS A 64 -3.82 -22.00 -51.01
CA CYS A 64 -2.64 -21.97 -51.87
C CYS A 64 -3.00 -22.51 -53.25
N VAL A 65 -2.70 -21.73 -54.28
CA VAL A 65 -2.87 -22.11 -55.67
C VAL A 65 -1.53 -22.03 -56.37
N VAL A 66 -1.10 -23.14 -56.96
CA VAL A 66 0.09 -23.21 -57.81
C VAL A 66 -0.36 -23.02 -59.26
N ASN A 67 -0.10 -21.84 -59.82
CA ASN A 67 -0.38 -21.52 -61.22
C ASN A 67 0.84 -21.78 -62.11
N LYS A 68 0.63 -21.82 -63.44
CA LYS A 68 1.63 -22.17 -64.48
C LYS A 68 3.00 -21.50 -64.31
N ASN A 69 3.03 -20.25 -63.82
CA ASN A 69 4.25 -19.45 -63.66
C ASN A 69 4.39 -18.82 -62.25
N MET A 70 3.55 -19.18 -61.27
CA MET A 70 3.51 -18.48 -59.97
C MET A 70 2.80 -19.29 -58.88
N ILE A 71 3.34 -19.31 -57.66
CA ILE A 71 2.63 -19.73 -56.44
C ILE A 71 1.90 -18.50 -55.87
N SER A 72 0.59 -18.60 -55.68
CA SER A 72 -0.21 -17.61 -54.95
C SER A 72 -0.76 -18.22 -53.67
N MET A 73 -0.42 -17.62 -52.53
CA MET A 73 -0.89 -18.01 -51.20
C MET A 73 -1.76 -16.90 -50.63
N ASP A 74 -3.05 -17.15 -50.44
CA ASP A 74 -3.99 -16.26 -49.76
C ASP A 74 -4.25 -16.79 -48.35
N LEU A 75 -3.75 -16.07 -47.35
CA LEU A 75 -3.68 -16.48 -45.95
C LEU A 75 -4.61 -15.61 -45.10
N GLU A 76 -5.56 -16.19 -44.35
CA GLU A 76 -6.47 -15.42 -43.47
C GLU A 76 -5.88 -15.28 -42.05
N GLU A 77 -5.74 -14.05 -41.54
CA GLU A 77 -5.18 -13.80 -40.20
C GLU A 77 -6.19 -14.13 -39.08
N LYS A 78 -5.75 -14.79 -37.99
CA LYS A 78 -6.57 -15.03 -36.76
C LYS A 78 -6.78 -13.77 -35.90
N LYS A 79 -6.82 -12.58 -36.50
CA LYS A 79 -6.83 -11.26 -35.83
C LYS A 79 -8.01 -11.07 -34.87
N ALA A 80 -9.20 -11.54 -35.23
CA ALA A 80 -10.41 -11.38 -34.42
C ALA A 80 -10.35 -12.15 -33.10
N ILE A 81 -9.79 -13.36 -33.11
CA ILE A 81 -9.64 -14.19 -31.91
C ILE A 81 -8.64 -13.55 -30.95
N ARG A 82 -7.50 -13.07 -31.47
CA ARG A 82 -6.50 -12.34 -30.67
C ARG A 82 -7.06 -11.07 -30.06
N GLN A 83 -7.78 -10.26 -30.82
CA GLN A 83 -8.38 -9.03 -30.30
C GLN A 83 -9.38 -9.33 -29.17
N ARG A 84 -10.18 -10.38 -29.32
CA ARG A 84 -11.10 -10.84 -28.27
C ARG A 84 -10.36 -11.28 -27.01
N VAL A 85 -9.35 -12.15 -27.14
CA VAL A 85 -8.55 -12.64 -26.00
C VAL A 85 -7.80 -11.49 -25.31
N LEU A 86 -7.27 -10.54 -26.07
CA LEU A 86 -6.62 -9.35 -25.54
C LEU A 86 -7.61 -8.46 -24.79
N GLN A 87 -8.81 -8.25 -25.33
CA GLN A 87 -9.87 -7.47 -24.69
C GLN A 87 -10.34 -8.15 -23.39
N GLU A 88 -10.61 -9.46 -23.41
CA GLU A 88 -10.99 -10.22 -22.21
C GLU A 88 -9.90 -10.17 -21.13
N SER A 89 -8.63 -10.29 -21.52
CA SER A 89 -7.49 -10.14 -20.61
C SER A 89 -7.40 -8.73 -20.01
N GLN A 90 -7.58 -7.70 -20.84
CA GLN A 90 -7.60 -6.30 -20.39
C GLN A 90 -8.79 -6.00 -19.48
N GLU A 91 -9.97 -6.52 -19.79
CA GLU A 91 -11.16 -6.38 -18.95
C GLU A 91 -10.99 -7.09 -17.61
N LYS A 92 -10.43 -8.29 -17.61
CA LYS A 92 -10.11 -9.01 -16.37
C LYS A 92 -9.11 -8.23 -15.53
N ALA A 93 -8.05 -7.71 -16.14
CA ALA A 93 -7.06 -6.88 -15.45
C ALA A 93 -7.68 -5.59 -14.89
N LYS A 94 -8.60 -4.96 -15.63
CA LYS A 94 -9.35 -3.79 -15.15
C LYS A 94 -10.25 -4.14 -13.96
N LYS A 95 -11.02 -5.23 -14.04
CA LYS A 95 -11.86 -5.70 -12.93
C LYS A 95 -11.04 -6.01 -11.69
N GLU A 96 -9.90 -6.70 -11.83
CA GLU A 96 -9.00 -6.97 -10.70
C GLU A 96 -8.41 -5.67 -10.10
N ALA A 97 -8.09 -4.69 -10.93
CA ALA A 97 -7.63 -3.39 -10.45
C ALA A 97 -8.74 -2.63 -9.70
N GLU A 98 -9.95 -2.60 -10.25
CA GLU A 98 -11.13 -1.99 -9.62
C GLU A 98 -11.44 -2.67 -8.27
N GLU A 99 -11.46 -4.00 -8.21
CA GLU A 99 -11.64 -4.74 -6.95
C GLU A 99 -10.56 -4.43 -5.92
N ARG A 100 -9.29 -4.30 -6.34
CA ARG A 100 -8.20 -3.89 -5.45
C ARG A 100 -8.42 -2.48 -4.91
N THR A 101 -8.88 -1.54 -5.76
CA THR A 101 -9.20 -0.18 -5.32
C THR A 101 -10.38 -0.15 -4.37
N ILE A 102 -11.43 -0.94 -4.60
CA ILE A 102 -12.60 -1.05 -3.72
C ILE A 102 -12.17 -1.60 -2.35
N LYS A 103 -11.45 -2.71 -2.32
CA LYS A 103 -10.95 -3.32 -1.07
C LYS A 103 -10.05 -2.34 -0.29
N LYS A 104 -9.21 -1.58 -1.00
CA LYS A 104 -8.38 -0.54 -0.38
C LYS A 104 -9.24 0.56 0.24
N ASN A 105 -10.21 1.07 -0.49
CA ASN A 105 -11.11 2.12 -0.01
C ASN A 105 -11.98 1.66 1.16
N GLU A 106 -12.46 0.41 1.15
CA GLU A 106 -13.20 -0.21 2.26
C GLU A 106 -12.33 -0.29 3.52
N LEU A 107 -11.08 -0.74 3.37
CA LEU A 107 -10.14 -0.81 4.47
C LEU A 107 -9.83 0.59 5.02
N ASP A 108 -9.58 1.57 4.14
CA ASP A 108 -9.33 2.96 4.53
C ASP A 108 -10.53 3.52 5.32
N ARG A 109 -11.75 3.33 4.83
CA ARG A 109 -12.98 3.76 5.52
C ARG A 109 -13.12 3.10 6.89
N PHE A 110 -12.86 1.80 6.98
CA PHE A 110 -12.90 1.07 8.25
C PHE A 110 -11.86 1.60 9.25
N THR A 111 -10.66 1.93 8.78
CA THR A 111 -9.58 2.46 9.63
C THR A 111 -9.90 3.85 10.16
N VAL A 112 -10.49 4.71 9.32
CA VAL A 112 -10.96 6.05 9.73
C VAL A 112 -12.07 5.91 10.77
N GLN A 113 -13.06 5.05 10.54
CA GLN A 113 -14.13 4.80 11.52
C GLN A 113 -13.55 4.37 12.87
N ARG A 114 -12.60 3.43 12.85
CA ARG A 114 -11.98 2.95 14.08
C ARG A 114 -11.16 4.03 14.81
N ALA A 115 -10.50 4.91 14.06
CA ALA A 115 -9.78 6.04 14.64
C ALA A 115 -10.75 7.05 15.29
N MET A 116 -11.89 7.35 14.64
CA MET A 116 -12.94 8.20 15.21
C MET A 116 -13.51 7.63 16.51
N ASP A 117 -13.73 6.32 16.57
CA ASP A 117 -14.24 5.67 17.79
C ASP A 117 -13.24 5.81 18.96
N ILE A 118 -11.94 5.64 18.69
CA ILE A 118 -10.88 5.79 19.69
C ILE A 118 -10.80 7.24 20.18
N ASP A 119 -10.82 8.19 19.26
CA ASP A 119 -10.77 9.61 19.56
C ASP A 119 -11.98 10.05 20.39
N SER A 120 -13.17 9.57 20.02
CA SER A 120 -14.41 9.80 20.78
C SER A 120 -14.31 9.26 22.22
N GLN A 121 -13.70 8.09 22.41
CA GLN A 121 -13.46 7.53 23.74
C GLN A 121 -12.47 8.37 24.55
N GLN A 122 -11.41 8.88 23.92
CA GLN A 122 -10.44 9.75 24.59
C GLN A 122 -11.07 11.09 25.00
N HIS A 123 -11.86 11.70 24.12
CA HIS A 123 -12.59 12.92 24.43
C HIS A 123 -13.59 12.71 25.58
N ALA A 124 -14.36 11.62 25.56
CA ALA A 124 -15.29 11.29 26.64
C ALA A 124 -14.58 11.12 28.00
N LEU A 125 -13.40 10.50 28.02
CA LEU A 125 -12.59 10.38 29.24
C LEU A 125 -12.08 11.73 29.74
N MET A 126 -11.65 12.61 28.84
CA MET A 126 -11.19 13.96 29.20
C MET A 126 -12.34 14.83 29.73
N ASP A 127 -13.51 14.73 29.13
CA ASP A 127 -14.70 15.46 29.60
C ASP A 127 -15.17 14.94 30.96
N SER A 128 -15.16 13.62 31.17
CA SER A 128 -15.45 13.02 32.49
C SER A 128 -14.49 13.54 33.57
N ARG A 129 -13.18 13.62 33.28
CA ARG A 129 -12.20 14.17 34.22
C ARG A 129 -12.46 15.65 34.53
N ARG A 130 -12.80 16.44 33.51
CA ARG A 130 -13.12 17.86 33.68
C ARG A 130 -14.37 18.05 34.53
N ASP A 131 -15.39 17.22 34.33
CA ASP A 131 -16.63 17.29 35.10
C ASP A 131 -16.43 16.83 36.55
N ASP A 132 -15.58 15.83 36.81
CA ASP A 132 -15.16 15.45 38.16
C ASP A 132 -14.46 16.60 38.90
N GLU A 133 -13.56 17.32 38.22
CA GLU A 133 -12.89 18.50 38.78
C GLU A 133 -13.88 19.63 39.08
N ARG A 134 -14.82 19.89 38.15
CA ARG A 134 -15.91 20.86 38.36
C ARG A 134 -16.77 20.48 39.56
N GLN A 135 -17.16 19.22 39.70
CA GLN A 135 -17.97 18.75 40.83
C GLN A 135 -17.22 18.90 42.16
N LYS A 136 -15.92 18.58 42.20
CA LYS A 136 -15.10 18.80 43.40
C LYS A 136 -15.06 20.27 43.78
N ALA A 137 -14.78 21.16 42.82
CA ALA A 137 -14.75 22.61 43.05
C ALA A 137 -16.12 23.14 43.54
N MET A 138 -17.23 22.67 42.95
CA MET A 138 -18.59 23.01 43.40
C MET A 138 -18.85 22.52 44.83
N SER A 139 -18.44 21.31 45.17
CA SER A 139 -18.59 20.75 46.52
C SER A 139 -17.76 21.50 47.57
N GLU A 140 -16.57 21.97 47.19
CA GLU A 140 -15.72 22.81 48.06
C GLU A 140 -16.32 24.19 48.26
N LEU A 141 -16.88 24.78 47.20
CA LEU A 141 -17.61 26.05 47.27
C LEU A 141 -18.83 25.94 48.20
N GLU A 142 -19.60 24.86 48.10
CA GLU A 142 -20.78 24.61 48.94
C GLU A 142 -20.39 24.46 50.41
N LYS A 143 -19.33 23.68 50.72
CA LYS A 143 -18.78 23.57 52.08
C LYS A 143 -18.27 24.91 52.62
N TRP A 144 -17.65 25.74 51.78
CA TRP A 144 -17.23 27.08 52.17
C TRP A 144 -18.44 27.97 52.48
N LYS A 145 -19.49 27.89 51.67
CA LYS A 145 -20.75 28.61 51.89
C LYS A 145 -21.43 28.19 53.20
N GLU A 146 -21.48 26.90 53.51
CA GLU A 146 -22.01 26.40 54.79
C GLU A 146 -21.21 26.90 56.01
N ARG A 147 -19.87 26.89 55.93
CA ARG A 147 -19.02 27.45 57.01
C ARG A 147 -19.26 28.94 57.21
N SER A 148 -19.36 29.71 56.12
CA SER A 148 -19.61 31.15 56.21
C SER A 148 -21.01 31.50 56.74
N HIS A 149 -22.02 30.64 56.49
CA HIS A 149 -23.33 30.76 57.13
C HIS A 149 -23.26 30.43 58.63
N GLN A 150 -22.55 29.37 59.04
CA GLN A 150 -22.34 29.04 60.46
C GLN A 150 -21.57 30.13 61.23
N GLU A 151 -20.60 30.78 60.60
CA GLU A 151 -19.87 31.92 61.20
C GLU A 151 -20.73 33.19 61.28
N ASN A 152 -21.59 33.47 60.29
CA ASN A 152 -22.51 34.62 60.34
C ASN A 152 -23.65 34.46 61.35
N ASP A 153 -24.13 33.23 61.58
CA ASP A 153 -25.13 32.94 62.62
C ASP A 153 -24.58 33.10 64.05
N PHE A 154 -23.25 33.17 64.22
CA PHE A 154 -22.60 33.43 65.51
C PHE A 154 -22.45 34.93 65.83
N TYR A 155 -22.52 35.82 64.82
CA TYR A 155 -22.28 37.27 64.98
C TYR A 155 -23.51 38.16 64.72
N ASN A 156 -24.69 37.61 64.46
CA ASN A 156 -25.95 38.38 64.39
C ASN A 156 -26.65 38.49 65.75
N GLY A 157 -25.87 38.93 66.75
CA GLY A 157 -26.30 39.11 68.13
C GLY A 157 -25.80 40.40 68.79
N ASN A 158 -25.32 41.42 68.06
CA ASN A 158 -25.33 42.81 68.52
C ASN A 158 -24.73 43.80 67.50
N MET A 159 -25.27 45.02 67.51
CA MET A 159 -24.75 46.29 66.96
C MET A 159 -25.13 46.71 65.52
N LEU A 160 -26.27 47.41 65.46
CA LEU A 160 -26.41 48.84 65.14
C LEU A 160 -25.54 49.47 64.03
N VAL A 161 -26.23 49.78 62.93
CA VAL A 161 -26.20 51.03 62.13
C VAL A 161 -25.04 52.00 62.43
N ASN A 162 -24.10 52.13 61.49
CA ASN A 162 -23.81 53.45 60.93
C ASN A 162 -23.17 53.41 59.55
N ASN A 163 -23.77 54.23 58.70
CA ASN A 163 -23.56 54.41 57.29
C ASN A 163 -22.28 55.24 57.06
N LYS A 164 -21.32 54.75 56.28
CA LYS A 164 -20.36 55.59 55.55
C LYS A 164 -19.87 54.86 54.29
N GLN A 165 -20.25 55.45 53.17
CA GLN A 165 -19.99 55.01 51.80
C GLN A 165 -18.49 54.99 51.49
N SER A 166 -18.00 53.88 50.94
CA SER A 166 -16.91 53.90 49.95
C SER A 166 -17.24 52.88 48.87
N GLY A 167 -18.01 53.32 47.87
CA GLY A 167 -18.41 52.49 46.74
C GLY A 167 -17.20 52.08 45.92
N VAL A 168 -16.92 50.79 45.87
CA VAL A 168 -16.07 50.21 44.83
C VAL A 168 -16.93 50.15 43.57
N LYS A 169 -16.56 50.97 42.58
CA LYS A 169 -17.18 51.00 41.26
C LYS A 169 -17.08 49.62 40.63
N ILE A 170 -18.23 49.03 40.34
CA ILE A 170 -18.39 47.96 39.36
C ILE A 170 -17.92 48.54 38.02
N VAL A 171 -16.78 48.06 37.52
CA VAL A 171 -16.41 48.23 36.11
C VAL A 171 -16.97 47.02 35.39
N GLU A 172 -18.24 47.14 35.00
CA GLU A 172 -18.75 46.39 33.86
C GLU A 172 -18.00 46.89 32.63
N LEU A 173 -17.23 46.01 32.00
CA LEU A 173 -16.78 46.21 30.62
C LEU A 173 -17.96 45.84 29.72
N PRO A 174 -18.56 46.80 29.00
CA PRO A 174 -19.58 46.52 28.02
C PRO A 174 -18.95 45.89 26.77
N ASP A 175 -19.66 44.90 26.23
CA ASP A 175 -19.53 44.45 24.85
C ASP A 175 -19.70 45.63 23.89
N SER A 176 -18.71 45.85 23.03
CA SER A 176 -18.92 46.54 21.75
C SER A 176 -17.86 46.10 20.75
N ASP A 177 -18.02 44.89 20.25
CA ASP A 177 -17.75 44.61 18.84
C ASP A 177 -18.80 45.37 18.02
N THR A 178 -18.33 46.32 17.21
CA THR A 178 -18.91 46.93 16.01
C THR A 178 -18.15 48.25 15.83
N GLU A 179 -17.44 48.50 14.75
CA GLU A 179 -18.08 48.89 13.50
C GLU A 179 -17.11 48.77 12.30
N SER A 180 -17.62 48.11 11.27
CA SER A 180 -17.57 48.48 9.85
C SER A 180 -16.35 49.23 9.29
N LYS A 181 -15.65 48.56 8.37
CA LYS A 181 -15.05 49.21 7.21
C LYS A 181 -15.86 48.87 5.97
N ASP A 182 -16.50 49.89 5.40
CA ASP A 182 -17.01 49.84 4.04
C ASP A 182 -16.65 51.15 3.30
N LYS A 183 -15.91 50.97 2.19
CA LYS A 183 -15.90 51.75 0.93
C LYS A 183 -15.34 53.17 0.85
N ALA A 184 -14.33 53.32 -0.02
CA ALA A 184 -14.32 54.16 -1.24
C ALA A 184 -12.91 54.06 -1.89
N LYS A 185 -12.75 53.56 -3.14
CA LYS A 185 -12.74 54.31 -4.43
C LYS A 185 -11.59 55.33 -4.51
N ASP A 186 -10.80 55.52 -5.57
CA ASP A 186 -10.89 55.19 -7.00
C ASP A 186 -9.55 55.66 -7.66
N VAL A 187 -9.17 55.02 -8.77
CA VAL A 187 -8.68 55.64 -10.03
C VAL A 187 -7.35 56.46 -10.06
N ALA A 188 -6.39 55.97 -10.86
CA ALA A 188 -5.23 56.68 -11.42
C ALA A 188 -5.67 57.83 -12.38
N PRO A 189 -4.85 58.84 -12.85
CA PRO A 189 -3.58 58.64 -13.59
C PRO A 189 -2.62 59.88 -13.54
N PRO A 190 -1.86 60.25 -14.60
CA PRO A 190 -0.39 60.15 -14.72
C PRO A 190 0.29 61.53 -14.83
N LEU A 191 1.58 61.60 -15.22
CA LEU A 191 2.34 62.69 -15.90
C LEU A 191 3.83 62.49 -15.54
N SER A 192 4.87 62.71 -16.34
CA SER A 192 5.09 63.11 -17.74
C SER A 192 6.58 62.88 -18.02
N LYS A 193 6.92 62.43 -19.23
CA LYS A 193 8.30 62.29 -19.74
C LYS A 193 9.05 63.63 -19.76
N ARG A 194 10.38 63.61 -19.63
CA ARG A 194 11.30 64.41 -20.47
C ARG A 194 12.74 63.88 -20.38
N HIS A 195 13.27 63.52 -21.55
CA HIS A 195 14.69 63.24 -21.80
C HIS A 195 15.51 64.52 -21.77
N LEU A 196 16.68 64.51 -21.13
CA LEU A 196 17.80 65.40 -21.45
C LEU A 196 19.12 64.64 -21.32
N THR A 197 19.84 64.58 -22.43
CA THR A 197 21.21 64.07 -22.59
C THR A 197 22.23 64.94 -21.85
N PRO A 198 23.35 64.39 -21.35
CA PRO A 198 24.29 65.12 -20.52
C PRO A 198 25.33 65.88 -21.37
N LYS A 199 25.51 67.18 -21.11
CA LYS A 199 26.72 67.92 -21.50
C LYS A 199 27.70 67.90 -20.32
N THR A 200 28.83 67.23 -20.48
CA THR A 200 29.94 67.23 -19.52
C THR A 200 30.76 68.52 -19.61
N PRO A 201 30.99 69.25 -18.51
CA PRO A 201 32.03 70.28 -18.45
C PRO A 201 33.43 69.67 -18.18
N PRO A 202 34.50 70.37 -18.60
CA PRO A 202 35.86 69.82 -18.69
C PRO A 202 36.55 69.62 -17.33
N LYS A 203 37.37 68.56 -17.26
CA LYS A 203 38.17 68.16 -16.09
C LYS A 203 39.32 69.13 -15.84
N THR A 204 39.24 69.92 -14.77
CA THR A 204 40.42 70.53 -14.14
C THR A 204 41.05 69.52 -13.18
N VAL A 205 42.29 69.13 -13.44
CA VAL A 205 43.04 68.16 -12.63
C VAL A 205 43.61 68.86 -11.40
N VAL A 206 42.87 68.83 -10.30
CA VAL A 206 43.42 69.18 -8.98
C VAL A 206 43.88 67.88 -8.32
N LYS A 207 45.18 67.61 -8.36
CA LYS A 207 45.81 66.53 -7.58
C LYS A 207 46.03 67.02 -6.15
N SER A 208 45.07 66.73 -5.28
CA SER A 208 45.26 66.84 -3.82
C SER A 208 45.47 65.44 -3.25
N GLU A 209 46.38 65.27 -2.30
CA GLU A 209 46.64 63.98 -1.63
C GLU A 209 45.39 63.35 -1.00
N TYR A 210 44.40 64.17 -0.65
CA TYR A 210 43.08 63.72 -0.19
C TYR A 210 42.31 62.93 -1.26
N VAL A 211 42.42 63.31 -2.53
CA VAL A 211 41.77 62.63 -3.66
C VAL A 211 42.41 61.27 -3.91
N ASP A 212 43.74 61.16 -3.78
CA ASP A 212 44.44 59.89 -3.97
C ASP A 212 44.21 58.91 -2.80
N LYS A 213 44.16 59.40 -1.56
CA LYS A 213 43.73 58.59 -0.39
C LYS A 213 42.29 58.08 -0.55
N LYS A 214 41.35 58.95 -0.95
CA LYS A 214 39.96 58.52 -1.22
C LYS A 214 39.88 57.52 -2.38
N LYS A 215 40.73 57.67 -3.40
CA LYS A 215 40.81 56.76 -4.55
C LYS A 215 41.34 55.38 -4.15
N GLN A 216 42.33 55.33 -3.27
CA GLN A 216 42.84 54.08 -2.68
C GLN A 216 41.80 53.41 -1.76
N GLU A 217 41.08 54.18 -0.94
CA GLU A 217 39.96 53.67 -0.12
C GLU A 217 38.79 53.16 -0.96
N THR A 218 38.46 53.82 -2.07
CA THR A 218 37.42 53.31 -3.00
C THR A 218 37.89 52.08 -3.78
N ALA A 219 39.19 51.95 -4.06
CA ALA A 219 39.75 50.77 -4.72
C ALA A 219 39.81 49.54 -3.79
N THR A 220 39.81 49.74 -2.46
CA THR A 220 39.80 48.66 -1.45
C THR A 220 38.39 48.25 -1.03
N ARG A 221 37.33 48.98 -1.43
CA ARG A 221 35.94 48.56 -1.20
C ARG A 221 35.54 47.45 -2.17
N VAL A 222 35.62 46.20 -1.70
CA VAL A 222 35.04 45.05 -2.42
C VAL A 222 33.52 45.16 -2.37
N LEU A 223 32.92 45.61 -3.47
CA LEU A 223 31.47 45.61 -3.62
C LEU A 223 30.98 44.15 -3.65
N PRO A 224 29.91 43.79 -2.91
CA PRO A 224 29.33 42.46 -3.03
C PRO A 224 28.92 42.20 -4.48
N LYS A 225 29.22 41.00 -4.97
CA LYS A 225 28.93 40.60 -6.35
C LYS A 225 27.43 40.77 -6.65
N LEU A 226 27.09 41.38 -7.78
CA LEU A 226 25.71 41.53 -8.24
C LEU A 226 25.03 40.15 -8.25
N ARG A 227 23.85 40.05 -7.61
CA ARG A 227 23.08 38.80 -7.58
C ARG A 227 22.75 38.39 -9.03
N GLN A 228 23.12 37.16 -9.38
CA GLN A 228 22.75 36.57 -10.66
C GLN A 228 21.32 36.00 -10.57
N MET A 229 20.56 36.11 -11.66
CA MET A 229 19.24 35.49 -11.74
C MET A 229 19.41 33.98 -11.92
N MET A 230 18.65 33.20 -11.16
CA MET A 230 18.59 31.74 -11.28
C MET A 230 17.11 31.35 -11.34
N GLN A 231 16.76 30.44 -12.24
CA GLN A 231 15.47 29.76 -12.17
C GLN A 231 15.53 28.73 -11.05
N LEU A 232 14.66 28.89 -10.07
CA LEU A 232 14.58 28.04 -8.89
C LEU A 232 13.39 27.11 -9.08
N GLU A 233 13.64 25.81 -9.17
CA GLU A 233 12.56 24.83 -9.18
C GLU A 233 12.02 24.69 -7.74
N ILE A 234 10.87 25.30 -7.51
CA ILE A 234 10.17 25.19 -6.23
C ILE A 234 9.37 23.89 -6.25
N THR A 235 9.87 22.85 -5.58
CA THR A 235 9.13 21.63 -5.34
C THR A 235 8.30 21.79 -4.07
N HIS A 236 6.99 21.86 -4.21
CA HIS A 236 6.08 21.89 -3.07
C HIS A 236 5.99 20.50 -2.45
N THR A 237 6.16 20.42 -1.13
CA THR A 237 5.86 19.20 -0.36
C THR A 237 4.37 18.92 -0.45
N LYS A 238 3.98 17.72 -0.90
CA LYS A 238 2.57 17.32 -0.95
C LYS A 238 2.03 17.26 0.48
N ARG A 239 1.13 18.18 0.85
CA ARG A 239 0.45 18.17 2.14
C ARG A 239 -0.81 17.29 2.05
N THR A 240 -1.02 16.44 3.05
CA THR A 240 -2.18 15.55 3.16
C THR A 240 -3.44 16.26 3.67
N PHE A 241 -3.28 17.41 4.32
CA PHE A 241 -4.37 18.19 4.91
C PHE A 241 -4.65 19.51 4.16
N PRO A 242 -5.93 19.92 4.06
CA PRO A 242 -6.33 21.13 3.33
C PRO A 242 -6.10 22.44 4.09
N THR A 243 -5.75 22.41 5.39
CA THR A 243 -5.59 23.59 6.24
C THR A 243 -4.26 24.34 5.95
N PRO A 244 -4.25 25.68 5.85
CA PRO A 244 -3.03 26.46 5.70
C PRO A 244 -2.07 26.29 6.88
N SER A 245 -0.75 26.30 6.66
CA SER A 245 0.28 26.11 7.71
C SER A 245 0.33 27.18 8.79
N ARG A 246 -0.41 28.27 8.62
CA ARG A 246 -0.43 29.41 9.55
C ARG A 246 -1.23 29.12 10.82
N GLU A 247 -2.14 28.15 10.79
CA GLU A 247 -2.84 27.62 11.95
C GLU A 247 -2.17 26.29 12.32
N SER A 248 -1.12 26.35 13.14
CA SER A 248 -0.27 25.20 13.46
C SER A 248 -0.96 24.26 14.47
N THR A 249 -1.93 23.48 14.02
CA THR A 249 -2.36 22.24 14.71
C THR A 249 -1.48 21.05 14.30
N ALA A 250 -0.20 21.28 13.98
CA ALA A 250 0.73 20.24 13.52
C ALA A 250 0.84 19.06 14.51
N GLN A 251 0.76 19.33 15.82
CA GLN A 251 0.77 18.29 16.85
C GLN A 251 -0.49 17.42 16.81
N GLU A 252 -1.66 18.01 16.55
CA GLU A 252 -2.93 17.29 16.43
C GLU A 252 -3.00 16.53 15.10
N GLU A 253 -2.50 17.10 14.00
CA GLU A 253 -2.36 16.43 12.70
C GLU A 253 -1.41 15.22 12.82
N GLU A 254 -0.27 15.36 13.51
CA GLU A 254 0.62 14.24 13.80
C GLU A 254 -0.02 13.20 14.71
N ALA A 255 -0.74 13.62 15.75
CA ALA A 255 -1.47 12.71 16.63
C ALA A 255 -2.55 11.95 15.87
N TRP A 256 -3.26 12.61 14.96
CA TRP A 256 -4.25 12.00 14.08
C TRP A 256 -3.62 10.99 13.12
N LEU A 257 -2.49 11.33 12.49
CA LEU A 257 -1.74 10.40 11.63
C LEU A 257 -1.21 9.20 12.44
N LYS A 258 -0.73 9.43 13.66
CA LYS A 258 -0.32 8.36 14.60
C LYS A 258 -1.52 7.50 14.99
N ASN A 259 -2.68 8.08 15.27
CA ASN A 259 -3.89 7.34 15.63
C ASN A 259 -4.42 6.51 14.47
N ILE A 260 -4.38 7.02 13.24
CA ILE A 260 -4.75 6.27 12.03
C ILE A 260 -3.77 5.13 11.76
N THR A 261 -2.47 5.37 11.88
CA THR A 261 -1.48 4.30 11.69
C THR A 261 -1.60 3.24 12.77
N LEU A 262 -1.87 3.62 14.02
CA LEU A 262 -2.17 2.70 15.12
C LEU A 262 -3.46 1.91 14.86
N ALA A 263 -4.52 2.55 14.39
CA ALA A 263 -5.77 1.88 14.04
C ALA A 263 -5.56 0.89 12.87
N ARG A 264 -4.85 1.30 11.81
CA ARG A 264 -4.45 0.43 10.69
C ARG A 264 -3.70 -0.80 11.19
N ARG A 265 -2.66 -0.60 12.00
CA ARG A 265 -1.86 -1.67 12.63
C ARG A 265 -2.70 -2.59 13.53
N ALA A 266 -3.71 -2.07 14.21
CA ALA A 266 -4.62 -2.89 15.03
C ALA A 266 -5.55 -3.76 14.17
N THR A 267 -5.95 -3.26 13.00
CA THR A 267 -6.90 -3.95 12.10
C THR A 267 -6.24 -4.93 11.13
N GLY A 268 -4.97 -4.72 10.78
CA GLY A 268 -4.23 -5.59 9.88
C GLY A 268 -2.72 -5.35 9.91
N PHE A 269 -1.98 -6.31 9.37
CA PHE A 269 -0.52 -6.22 9.23
C PHE A 269 -0.18 -5.72 7.82
N VAL A 270 0.35 -4.50 7.73
CA VAL A 270 0.84 -3.92 6.46
C VAL A 270 2.37 -3.92 6.50
N SER A 271 2.99 -4.70 5.61
CA SER A 271 4.45 -4.88 5.57
C SER A 271 5.23 -3.60 5.26
N GLU A 272 4.61 -2.64 4.57
CA GLU A 272 5.24 -1.39 4.12
C GLU A 272 5.43 -0.36 5.25
N ASP A 273 4.67 -0.49 6.34
CA ASP A 273 4.69 0.46 7.46
C ASP A 273 5.62 0.01 8.62
N LEU A 274 6.39 -1.08 8.45
CA LEU A 274 7.28 -1.59 9.50
C LEU A 274 8.54 -0.75 9.63
N ARG A 275 8.85 -0.34 10.87
CA ARG A 275 10.11 0.29 11.22
C ARG A 275 11.25 -0.74 11.09
N PRO A 276 12.51 -0.32 10.87
CA PRO A 276 13.63 -1.26 10.80
C PRO A 276 13.77 -2.16 12.05
N GLU A 277 13.46 -1.62 13.23
CA GLU A 277 13.41 -2.39 14.50
C GLU A 277 12.30 -3.44 14.54
N GLU A 278 11.27 -3.30 13.70
CA GLU A 278 10.13 -4.23 13.60
C GLU A 278 10.40 -5.34 12.55
N GLN A 279 11.54 -5.31 11.85
CA GLN A 279 11.96 -6.30 10.85
C GLN A 279 12.69 -7.51 11.44
N ASP A 280 12.46 -7.81 12.72
CA ASP A 280 12.97 -9.03 13.33
C ASP A 280 11.97 -10.20 13.12
N PRO A 281 12.43 -11.39 12.68
CA PRO A 281 11.55 -12.54 12.51
C PRO A 281 10.82 -12.97 13.79
N GLN A 282 11.48 -12.80 14.93
CA GLN A 282 10.91 -13.09 16.25
C GLN A 282 9.81 -12.08 16.62
N TRP A 283 10.00 -10.80 16.32
CA TRP A 283 8.97 -9.78 16.51
C TRP A 283 7.74 -10.06 15.64
N CYS A 284 7.95 -10.44 14.37
CA CYS A 284 6.88 -10.84 13.46
C CYS A 284 6.10 -12.05 13.99
N LYS A 285 6.79 -13.01 14.62
CA LYS A 285 6.15 -14.16 15.28
C LYS A 285 5.26 -13.71 16.43
N GLU A 286 5.79 -12.89 17.34
CA GLU A 286 5.06 -12.41 18.51
C GLU A 286 3.84 -11.56 18.12
N LYS A 287 3.97 -10.74 17.08
CA LYS A 287 2.84 -9.99 16.51
C LYS A 287 1.81 -10.88 15.84
N GLY A 288 2.23 -11.90 15.10
CA GLY A 288 1.33 -12.92 14.59
C GLY A 288 0.56 -13.62 15.72
N ASP A 289 1.24 -13.94 16.83
CA ASP A 289 0.62 -14.59 18.00
C ASP A 289 -0.37 -13.65 18.72
N GLU A 290 -0.13 -12.34 18.73
CA GLU A 290 -1.08 -11.33 19.19
C GLU A 290 -2.35 -11.31 18.32
N PHE A 291 -2.20 -11.23 16.99
CA PHE A 291 -3.33 -11.28 16.06
C PHE A 291 -4.10 -12.60 16.16
N PHE A 292 -3.40 -13.72 16.33
CA PHE A 292 -4.03 -15.03 16.50
C PHE A 292 -4.86 -15.09 17.78
N ARG A 293 -4.37 -14.53 18.89
CA ARG A 293 -5.13 -14.42 20.15
C ARG A 293 -6.35 -13.50 20.02
N CYS A 294 -6.24 -12.43 19.24
CA CYS A 294 -7.35 -11.54 18.93
C CYS A 294 -8.38 -12.13 17.94
N GLY A 295 -8.16 -13.34 17.42
CA GLY A 295 -9.04 -13.98 16.43
C GLY A 295 -8.89 -13.44 15.00
N ASN A 296 -7.95 -12.51 14.76
CA ASN A 296 -7.65 -12.01 13.42
C ASN A 296 -6.64 -12.95 12.73
N PHE A 297 -7.12 -14.07 12.23
CA PHE A 297 -6.26 -15.07 11.58
C PHE A 297 -5.64 -14.57 10.27
N LEU A 298 -6.32 -13.68 9.53
CA LEU A 298 -5.80 -13.12 8.29
C LEU A 298 -4.58 -12.22 8.56
N GLY A 299 -4.69 -11.33 9.55
CA GLY A 299 -3.60 -10.48 10.04
C GLY A 299 -2.42 -11.30 10.55
N ALA A 300 -2.69 -12.39 11.29
CA ALA A 300 -1.67 -13.32 11.75
C ALA A 300 -0.91 -13.97 10.59
N ILE A 301 -1.61 -14.44 9.54
CA ILE A 301 -0.97 -15.04 8.36
C ILE A 301 -0.07 -14.04 7.65
N SER A 302 -0.49 -12.78 7.49
CA SER A 302 0.36 -11.75 6.89
C SER A 302 1.62 -11.50 7.72
N ALA A 303 1.50 -11.42 9.05
CA ALA A 303 2.63 -11.21 9.95
C ALA A 303 3.62 -12.39 9.89
N TYR A 304 3.13 -13.63 9.96
CA TYR A 304 4.00 -14.81 9.84
C TYR A 304 4.63 -14.93 8.45
N THR A 305 3.89 -14.59 7.40
CA THR A 305 4.41 -14.63 6.02
C THR A 305 5.54 -13.62 5.85
N HIS A 306 5.40 -12.42 6.42
CA HIS A 306 6.51 -11.46 6.42
C HIS A 306 7.70 -11.95 7.24
N GLY A 307 7.47 -12.53 8.42
CA GLY A 307 8.52 -13.18 9.20
C GLY A 307 9.27 -14.27 8.41
N ILE A 308 8.56 -15.01 7.56
CA ILE A 308 9.16 -16.02 6.67
C ILE A 308 10.00 -15.38 5.57
N THR A 309 9.56 -14.26 4.99
CA THR A 309 10.38 -13.53 4.01
C THR A 309 11.68 -12.99 4.60
N LEU A 310 11.68 -12.67 5.89
CA LEU A 310 12.87 -12.24 6.63
C LEU A 310 13.76 -13.43 7.02
N SER A 311 13.16 -14.53 7.50
CA SER A 311 13.89 -15.75 7.82
C SER A 311 13.11 -17.01 7.44
N GLU A 312 13.57 -17.69 6.41
CA GLU A 312 12.94 -18.94 5.95
C GLU A 312 13.31 -20.15 6.82
N LYS A 313 14.33 -20.01 7.67
CA LYS A 313 14.89 -21.12 8.47
C LYS A 313 14.19 -21.34 9.80
N LEU A 314 13.23 -20.50 10.19
CA LEU A 314 12.57 -20.58 11.50
C LEU A 314 11.30 -21.46 11.42
N PRO A 315 11.30 -22.70 11.96
CA PRO A 315 10.15 -23.61 11.82
C PRO A 315 8.91 -23.14 12.58
N SER A 316 9.10 -22.37 13.66
CA SER A 316 8.02 -21.85 14.49
C SER A 316 7.05 -20.96 13.72
N LEU A 317 7.54 -20.18 12.75
CA LEU A 317 6.70 -19.31 11.93
C LEU A 317 5.77 -20.12 11.03
N TYR A 318 6.29 -21.17 10.38
CA TYR A 318 5.47 -22.08 9.57
C TYR A 318 4.46 -22.84 10.43
N ALA A 319 4.86 -23.30 11.62
CA ALA A 319 3.96 -24.00 12.54
C ALA A 319 2.79 -23.11 13.01
N ASN A 320 3.05 -21.83 13.31
CA ASN A 320 2.02 -20.88 13.74
C ASN A 320 1.16 -20.41 12.55
N ARG A 321 1.75 -20.21 11.37
CA ARG A 321 1.00 -19.92 10.13
C ARG A 321 0.06 -21.07 9.74
N ALA A 322 0.51 -22.31 9.89
CA ALA A 322 -0.34 -23.49 9.71
C ALA A 322 -1.53 -23.49 10.68
N ALA A 323 -1.33 -23.08 11.94
CA ALA A 323 -2.43 -22.96 12.91
C ALA A 323 -3.47 -21.91 12.49
N ALA A 324 -3.02 -20.76 11.98
CA ALA A 324 -3.90 -19.72 11.45
C ALA A 324 -4.64 -20.18 10.18
N HIS A 325 -3.98 -20.90 9.27
CA HIS A 325 -4.62 -21.51 8.11
C HIS A 325 -5.67 -22.55 8.49
N PHE A 326 -5.40 -23.38 9.49
CA PHE A 326 -6.35 -24.36 9.99
C PHE A 326 -7.60 -23.68 10.56
N ALA A 327 -7.43 -22.60 11.34
CA ALA A 327 -8.54 -21.83 11.90
C ALA A 327 -9.42 -21.17 10.81
N LEU A 328 -8.83 -20.78 9.68
CA LEU A 328 -9.56 -20.25 8.52
C LEU A 328 -10.19 -21.34 7.62
N GLY A 329 -9.95 -22.62 7.87
CA GLY A 329 -10.42 -23.72 7.02
C GLY A 329 -9.57 -23.97 5.76
N ASN A 330 -8.38 -23.36 5.66
CA ASN A 330 -7.45 -23.56 4.55
C ASN A 330 -6.59 -24.82 4.78
N PHE A 331 -7.20 -26.01 4.70
CA PHE A 331 -6.55 -27.27 5.08
C PHE A 331 -5.35 -27.65 4.20
N ASN A 332 -5.44 -27.45 2.87
CA ASN A 332 -4.33 -27.70 1.94
C ASN A 332 -3.07 -26.90 2.30
N LYS A 333 -3.21 -25.59 2.54
CA LYS A 333 -2.09 -24.72 2.92
C LYS A 333 -1.53 -25.08 4.29
N CYS A 334 -2.41 -25.44 5.23
CA CYS A 334 -2.01 -25.93 6.55
C CYS A 334 -1.14 -27.20 6.47
N ALA A 335 -1.53 -28.17 5.63
CA ALA A 335 -0.76 -29.40 5.46
C ALA A 335 0.62 -29.15 4.84
N ASN A 336 0.70 -28.26 3.85
CA ASN A 336 1.96 -27.84 3.24
C ASN A 336 2.88 -27.14 4.24
N ASP A 337 2.38 -26.13 4.96
CA ASP A 337 3.16 -25.41 5.97
C ASP A 337 3.62 -26.30 7.13
N SER A 338 2.80 -27.28 7.53
CA SER A 338 3.18 -28.25 8.54
C SER A 338 4.29 -29.18 8.03
N SER A 339 4.29 -29.50 6.74
CA SER A 339 5.31 -30.35 6.12
C SER A 339 6.64 -29.61 5.96
N THR A 340 6.61 -28.35 5.50
CA THR A 340 7.82 -27.51 5.45
C THR A 340 8.41 -27.28 6.84
N ALA A 341 7.57 -27.06 7.86
CA ALA A 341 8.04 -26.97 9.25
C ALA A 341 8.75 -28.25 9.71
N LEU A 342 8.24 -29.43 9.36
CA LEU A 342 8.86 -30.72 9.69
C LEU A 342 10.18 -30.95 8.97
N ASP A 343 10.29 -30.51 7.71
CA ASP A 343 11.54 -30.60 6.95
C ASP A 343 12.63 -29.71 7.55
N LEU A 344 12.27 -28.51 8.03
CA LEU A 344 13.20 -27.60 8.70
C LEU A 344 13.64 -28.10 10.09
N MET A 345 12.86 -28.98 10.73
CA MET A 345 13.16 -29.57 12.05
C MET A 345 14.02 -30.86 11.97
N LYS A 346 14.76 -31.06 10.88
CA LYS A 346 15.74 -32.15 10.73
C LYS A 346 17.15 -31.63 11.11
N PRO A 347 17.93 -32.31 11.98
CA PRO A 347 17.72 -33.65 12.55
C PRO A 347 16.73 -33.69 13.74
N ALA A 348 16.17 -34.87 14.00
CA ALA A 348 15.30 -35.12 15.14
C ALA A 348 16.10 -35.04 16.46
N CYS A 349 15.81 -34.06 17.30
CA CYS A 349 16.40 -33.92 18.63
C CYS A 349 15.31 -33.88 19.71
N GLU A 350 15.70 -33.96 20.98
CA GLU A 350 14.72 -33.92 22.07
C GLU A 350 14.10 -32.52 22.21
N GLY A 351 14.89 -31.46 22.01
CA GLY A 351 14.41 -30.07 22.08
C GLY A 351 13.36 -29.72 21.03
N ASN A 352 13.37 -30.36 19.86
CA ASN A 352 12.37 -30.15 18.81
C ASN A 352 11.24 -31.19 18.82
N ARG A 353 11.28 -32.20 19.71
CA ARG A 353 10.32 -33.30 19.78
C ARG A 353 8.88 -32.80 19.92
N GLN A 354 8.65 -31.86 20.83
CA GLN A 354 7.31 -31.31 21.09
C GLN A 354 6.79 -30.48 19.92
N SER A 355 7.65 -29.65 19.30
CA SER A 355 7.28 -28.86 18.12
C SER A 355 6.97 -29.74 16.91
N ARG A 356 7.76 -30.81 16.70
CA ARG A 356 7.50 -31.82 15.66
C ARG A 356 6.17 -32.53 15.88
N ALA A 357 5.90 -32.98 17.10
CA ALA A 357 4.64 -33.64 17.44
C ALA A 357 3.43 -32.73 17.18
N LYS A 358 3.51 -31.45 17.56
CA LYS A 358 2.46 -30.45 17.27
C LYS A 358 2.24 -30.23 15.77
N CYS A 359 3.30 -30.19 14.97
CA CYS A 359 3.18 -30.04 13.52
C CYS A 359 2.56 -31.27 12.85
N ILE A 360 2.97 -32.48 13.27
CA ILE A 360 2.38 -33.73 12.77
C ILE A 360 0.89 -33.80 13.15
N ALA A 361 0.55 -33.52 14.40
CA ALA A 361 -0.85 -33.52 14.85
C ALA A 361 -1.70 -32.52 14.07
N ARG A 362 -1.17 -31.33 13.77
CA ARG A 362 -1.88 -30.33 12.98
C ARG A 362 -2.04 -30.74 11.51
N ARG A 363 -1.03 -31.38 10.92
CA ARG A 363 -1.12 -31.93 9.57
C ARG A 363 -2.17 -33.04 9.50
N ALA A 364 -2.15 -33.97 10.45
CA ALA A 364 -3.15 -35.03 10.58
C ALA A 364 -4.57 -34.45 10.71
N ALA A 365 -4.77 -33.44 11.55
CA ALA A 365 -6.06 -32.76 11.68
C ALA A 365 -6.51 -32.11 10.36
N ALA A 366 -5.60 -31.50 9.60
CA ALA A 366 -5.91 -30.94 8.29
C ALA A 366 -6.27 -32.03 7.27
N LEU A 367 -5.53 -33.14 7.24
CA LEU A 367 -5.81 -34.29 6.37
C LEU A 367 -7.17 -34.93 6.67
N ALA A 368 -7.52 -35.08 7.95
CA ALA A 368 -8.84 -35.57 8.36
C ALA A 368 -9.97 -34.66 7.84
N ARG A 369 -9.78 -33.34 7.91
CA ARG A 369 -10.74 -32.35 7.35
C ARG A 369 -10.82 -32.39 5.83
N MET A 370 -9.77 -32.85 5.15
CA MET A 370 -9.73 -33.03 3.70
C MET A 370 -10.37 -34.35 3.24
N GLY A 371 -10.68 -35.27 4.16
CA GLY A 371 -11.28 -36.58 3.89
C GLY A 371 -10.30 -37.76 3.94
N TYR A 372 -8.99 -37.51 4.06
CA TYR A 372 -7.98 -38.57 4.12
C TYR A 372 -7.82 -39.11 5.54
N LEU A 373 -8.85 -39.82 6.05
CA LEU A 373 -8.90 -40.32 7.42
C LEU A 373 -7.81 -41.35 7.73
N ASN A 374 -7.57 -42.29 6.82
CA ASN A 374 -6.53 -43.34 6.98
C ASN A 374 -5.15 -42.73 7.25
N LYS A 375 -4.71 -41.83 6.37
CA LYS A 375 -3.42 -41.12 6.51
C LYS A 375 -3.39 -40.25 7.77
N ALA A 376 -4.51 -39.61 8.12
CA ALA A 376 -4.59 -38.79 9.32
C ALA A 376 -4.39 -39.61 10.60
N ILE A 377 -5.01 -40.81 10.69
CA ILE A 377 -4.86 -41.70 11.85
C ILE A 377 -3.41 -42.15 12.01
N ASP A 378 -2.75 -42.54 10.92
CA ASP A 378 -1.35 -42.96 10.94
C ASP A 378 -0.42 -41.83 11.41
N GLU A 379 -0.62 -40.61 10.90
CA GLU A 379 0.14 -39.44 11.32
C GLU A 379 -0.14 -39.07 12.79
N MET A 380 -1.40 -39.14 13.23
CA MET A 380 -1.76 -38.85 14.61
C MET A 380 -1.18 -39.88 15.59
N LYS A 381 -1.14 -41.16 15.20
CA LYS A 381 -0.44 -42.23 15.93
C LYS A 381 1.07 -41.95 16.01
N ALA A 382 1.68 -41.49 14.92
CA ALA A 382 3.08 -41.06 14.94
C ALA A 382 3.31 -39.86 15.88
N ALA A 383 2.39 -38.90 15.94
CA ALA A 383 2.45 -37.80 16.90
C ALA A 383 2.31 -38.28 18.36
N SER A 384 1.43 -39.26 18.63
CA SER A 384 1.25 -39.85 19.97
C SER A 384 2.51 -40.59 20.48
N LYS A 385 3.25 -41.26 19.59
CA LYS A 385 4.56 -41.85 19.93
C LYS A 385 5.57 -40.78 20.40
N LEU A 386 5.52 -39.58 19.80
CA LEU A 386 6.35 -38.47 20.23
C LEU A 386 5.85 -37.81 21.52
N MET A 387 4.53 -37.65 21.70
CA MET A 387 3.94 -37.09 22.94
C MET A 387 2.88 -38.03 23.53
N PRO A 388 3.27 -38.99 24.38
CA PRO A 388 2.34 -39.95 24.98
C PRO A 388 1.45 -39.33 26.09
N GLU A 389 1.88 -38.22 26.68
CA GLU A 389 1.17 -37.52 27.76
C GLU A 389 -0.06 -36.72 27.28
N ASP A 390 -0.15 -36.40 25.99
CA ASP A 390 -1.20 -35.52 25.48
C ASP A 390 -2.52 -36.28 25.28
N GLU A 391 -3.42 -36.17 26.26
CA GLU A 391 -4.76 -36.73 26.23
C GLU A 391 -5.61 -36.21 25.07
N LYS A 392 -5.31 -35.02 24.53
CA LYS A 392 -6.05 -34.48 23.38
C LYS A 392 -5.79 -35.30 22.12
N ILE A 393 -4.53 -35.68 21.88
CA ILE A 393 -4.14 -36.50 20.73
C ILE A 393 -4.82 -37.87 20.80
N LYS A 394 -4.88 -38.50 21.98
CA LYS A 394 -5.57 -39.79 22.17
C LYS A 394 -7.05 -39.70 21.85
N LYS A 395 -7.73 -38.63 22.32
CA LYS A 395 -9.14 -38.39 22.00
C LYS A 395 -9.35 -38.15 20.51
N ASP A 396 -8.49 -37.38 19.86
CA ASP A 396 -8.57 -37.12 18.43
C ASP A 396 -8.36 -38.40 17.61
N ILE A 397 -7.44 -39.29 18.00
CA ILE A 397 -7.28 -40.62 17.40
C ILE A 397 -8.57 -41.44 17.53
N HIS A 398 -9.11 -41.55 18.75
CA HIS A 398 -10.35 -42.31 18.99
C HIS A 398 -11.54 -41.78 18.18
N ASN A 399 -11.65 -40.46 18.04
CA ASN A 399 -12.69 -39.83 17.23
C ASN A 399 -12.49 -40.10 15.73
N MET A 400 -11.25 -40.08 15.25
CA MET A 400 -10.93 -40.39 13.85
C MET A 400 -11.16 -41.87 13.53
N GLU A 401 -10.76 -42.79 14.42
CA GLU A 401 -10.99 -44.24 14.26
C GLU A 401 -12.48 -44.57 14.23
N ARG A 402 -13.27 -43.99 15.16
CA ARG A 402 -14.74 -44.15 15.12
C ARG A 402 -15.35 -43.59 13.84
N ALA A 403 -14.86 -42.45 13.33
CA ALA A 403 -15.34 -41.87 12.08
C ALA A 403 -14.99 -42.75 10.87
N TRP A 404 -13.84 -43.40 10.90
CA TRP A 404 -13.41 -44.35 9.89
C TRP A 404 -14.23 -45.64 9.90
N GLU A 405 -14.51 -46.22 11.09
CA GLU A 405 -15.38 -47.39 11.23
C GLU A 405 -16.79 -47.16 10.67
N GLN A 406 -17.29 -45.92 10.75
CA GLN A 406 -18.59 -45.55 10.19
C GLN A 406 -18.59 -45.43 8.67
N ASN A 407 -17.44 -45.17 8.03
CA ASN A 407 -17.31 -45.02 6.58
C ASN A 407 -16.01 -45.67 6.07
N PRO A 408 -15.96 -47.01 5.96
CA PRO A 408 -14.73 -47.72 5.58
C PRO A 408 -14.26 -47.47 4.14
N ASP A 409 -15.19 -47.08 3.25
CA ASP A 409 -14.95 -46.93 1.81
C ASP A 409 -14.45 -45.53 1.38
N SER A 410 -14.21 -44.61 2.32
CA SER A 410 -13.67 -43.29 1.99
C SER A 410 -12.14 -43.31 1.97
N ASP A 411 -11.55 -43.76 0.85
CA ASP A 411 -10.12 -43.65 0.56
C ASP A 411 -9.78 -42.42 -0.30
#